data_AF-A0A966Q8P6-F1
#
_entry.id   AF-A0A966Q8P6-F1
#
_cell.length_a   1.000
_cell.length_b   1.000
_cell.length_c   1.000
_cell.angle_alpha   90.00
_cell.angle_beta   90.00
_cell.angle_gamma   90.00
#
_symmetry.space_group_name_H-M   'P 1'
#
loop_
_entity.id
_entity.type
_entity.pdbx_description
1 polymer ?
#
loop_
_entity_poly.entity_id
_entity_poly.type
_entity_poly.pdbx_seq_one_letter_code
_entity_poly.pdbx_strand_id
1 'polypeptide(L)'
;MVQRSNLKRGARLTPDESSEWLRTRMQALHISSLEELAEKTGIDKGSISRYFRHERTPSVDVIAPLCEALEVSPENLLISLGALERKR
;
A
#
# COMPACT_ATOMS: atom_id res chain seq x y z
N MET A 1 23.57 -25.17 15.90
CA MET A 1 23.70 -23.70 15.96
C MET A 1 22.32 -23.12 15.72
N VAL A 2 21.64 -22.69 16.80
CA VAL A 2 20.28 -22.14 16.74
C VAL A 2 20.32 -20.87 15.91
N GLN A 3 19.62 -20.86 14.76
CA GLN A 3 19.36 -19.64 14.03
C GLN A 3 18.47 -18.77 14.92
N ARG A 4 19.09 -17.77 15.54
CA ARG A 4 18.40 -16.74 16.30
C ARG A 4 17.63 -15.88 15.31
N SER A 5 16.35 -16.18 15.14
CA SER A 5 15.39 -15.31 14.46
C SER A 5 15.37 -13.97 15.18
N ASN A 6 16.09 -12.99 14.63
CA ASN A 6 16.10 -11.63 15.12
C ASN A 6 14.79 -10.97 14.65
N LEU A 7 13.70 -11.16 15.39
CA LEU A 7 12.43 -10.47 15.16
C LEU A 7 12.67 -8.96 15.35
N LYS A 8 12.99 -8.25 14.27
CA LYS A 8 13.18 -6.80 14.29
C LYS A 8 11.83 -6.13 14.52
N ARG A 9 11.79 -5.22 15.49
CA ARG A 9 10.62 -4.40 15.89
C ARG A 9 9.95 -3.79 14.65
N GLY A 10 8.61 -3.79 14.63
CA GLY A 10 7.79 -2.99 13.71
C GLY A 10 8.10 -3.14 12.22
N ALA A 11 8.25 -4.35 11.68
CA ALA A 11 8.63 -4.51 10.27
C ALA A 11 7.69 -3.73 9.32
N ARG A 12 8.29 -2.89 8.47
CA ARG A 12 7.62 -2.33 7.29
C ARG A 12 7.23 -3.46 6.37
N LEU A 13 6.09 -3.32 5.69
CA LEU A 13 5.70 -4.27 4.65
C LEU A 13 6.77 -4.30 3.57
N THR A 14 7.00 -5.46 3.00
CA THR A 14 7.78 -5.65 1.77
C THR A 14 6.95 -5.25 0.55
N PRO A 15 7.57 -5.09 -0.65
CA PRO A 15 6.84 -4.81 -1.89
C PRO A 15 5.79 -5.87 -2.23
N ASP A 16 6.06 -7.14 -1.91
CA ASP A 16 5.14 -8.26 -2.14
C ASP A 16 3.93 -8.18 -1.21
N GLU A 17 4.17 -7.99 0.10
CA GLU A 17 3.11 -7.78 1.09
C GLU A 17 2.26 -6.53 0.80
N SER A 18 2.89 -5.46 0.31
CA SER A 18 2.20 -4.23 -0.08
C SER A 18 1.30 -4.44 -1.30
N SER A 19 1.79 -5.20 -2.28
CA SER A 19 1.03 -5.58 -3.47
C SER A 19 -0.13 -6.53 -3.14
N GLU A 20 0.09 -7.48 -2.22
CA GLU A 20 -0.94 -8.37 -1.72
C GLU A 20 -2.02 -7.60 -0.95
N TRP A 21 -1.62 -6.71 -0.03
CA TRP A 21 -2.54 -5.84 0.70
C TRP A 21 -3.44 -5.05 -0.24
N LEU A 22 -2.86 -4.46 -1.30
CA LEU A 22 -3.64 -3.70 -2.29
C LEU A 22 -4.70 -4.59 -2.96
N ARG A 23 -4.32 -5.80 -3.39
CA ARG A 23 -5.26 -6.74 -4.02
C ARG A 23 -6.39 -7.13 -3.07
N THR A 24 -6.07 -7.48 -1.83
CA THR A 24 -7.08 -7.82 -0.80
C THR A 24 -8.00 -6.63 -0.54
N ARG A 25 -7.45 -5.41 -0.47
CA ARG A 25 -8.25 -4.21 -0.24
C ARG A 25 -9.17 -3.91 -1.42
N MET A 26 -8.67 -3.99 -2.65
CA MET A 26 -9.47 -3.83 -3.86
C MET A 26 -10.59 -4.86 -3.94
N GLN A 27 -10.31 -6.13 -3.62
CA GLN A 27 -11.33 -7.19 -3.57
C GLN A 27 -12.43 -6.88 -2.54
N ALA A 28 -12.08 -6.40 -1.35
CA ALA A 28 -13.05 -6.03 -0.32
C ALA A 28 -13.95 -4.85 -0.73
N LEU A 29 -13.46 -4.01 -1.65
CA LEU A 29 -14.17 -2.84 -2.19
C LEU A 29 -14.80 -3.09 -3.56
N HIS A 30 -14.77 -4.34 -4.04
CA HIS A 30 -15.24 -4.74 -5.36
C HIS A 30 -14.57 -3.99 -6.52
N ILE A 31 -13.34 -3.51 -6.32
CA ILE A 31 -12.51 -2.90 -7.37
C ILE A 31 -11.81 -4.03 -8.12
N SER A 32 -12.14 -4.18 -9.39
CA SER A 32 -11.79 -5.38 -10.17
C SER A 32 -10.41 -5.30 -10.81
N SER A 33 -9.82 -4.11 -10.91
CA SER A 33 -8.54 -3.89 -11.61
C SER A 33 -7.84 -2.59 -11.19
N LEU A 34 -6.53 -2.50 -11.42
CA LEU A 34 -5.78 -1.25 -11.17
C LEU A 34 -6.20 -0.12 -12.11
N GLU A 35 -6.79 -0.43 -13.28
CA GLU A 35 -7.38 0.56 -14.18
C GLU A 35 -8.59 1.22 -13.53
N GLU A 36 -9.50 0.42 -12.95
CA GLU A 36 -10.64 0.95 -12.21
C GLU A 36 -10.21 1.79 -10.99
N LEU A 37 -9.17 1.37 -10.27
CA LEU A 37 -8.60 2.17 -9.18
C LEU A 37 -7.98 3.48 -9.69
N ALA A 38 -7.32 3.45 -10.85
CA ALA A 38 -6.78 4.64 -11.49
C ALA A 38 -7.88 5.64 -11.85
N GLU A 39 -9.01 5.17 -12.38
CA GLU A 39 -10.17 6.01 -12.68
C GLU A 39 -10.78 6.63 -11.41
N LYS A 40 -10.91 5.86 -10.33
CA LYS A 40 -11.43 6.34 -9.04
C LYS A 40 -10.53 7.38 -8.37
N THR A 41 -9.23 7.28 -8.56
CA THR A 41 -8.23 8.13 -7.87
C THR A 41 -7.71 9.28 -8.72
N GLY A 42 -7.88 9.21 -10.04
CA GLY A 42 -7.22 10.11 -11.00
C GLY A 42 -5.70 9.88 -11.13
N ILE A 43 -5.16 8.81 -10.54
CA ILE A 43 -3.73 8.48 -10.58
C ILE A 43 -3.51 7.38 -11.61
N ASP A 44 -2.54 7.55 -12.51
CA ASP A 44 -2.21 6.52 -13.50
C ASP A 44 -1.85 5.16 -12.87
N LYS A 45 -2.32 4.08 -13.50
CA LYS A 45 -2.11 2.67 -13.13
C LYS A 45 -0.64 2.35 -12.86
N GLY A 46 0.27 2.84 -13.70
CA GLY A 46 1.71 2.61 -13.56
C GLY A 46 2.27 3.29 -12.33
N SER A 47 1.76 4.47 -11.97
CA SER A 47 2.15 5.16 -10.74
C SER A 47 1.66 4.42 -9.50
N ILE A 48 0.39 3.99 -9.48
CA ILE A 48 -0.16 3.17 -8.38
C ILE A 48 0.70 1.92 -8.20
N SER A 49 0.95 1.16 -9.27
CA SER A 49 1.77 -0.04 -9.23
C SER A 49 3.17 0.22 -8.64
N ARG A 50 3.85 1.27 -9.10
CA ARG A 50 5.19 1.63 -8.58
C ARG A 50 5.16 2.04 -7.11
N TYR A 51 4.09 2.66 -6.63
CA TYR A 51 3.95 3.00 -5.21
C TYR A 51 3.89 1.74 -4.35
N PHE A 52 3.06 0.76 -4.71
CA PHE A 52 2.91 -0.48 -3.94
C PHE A 52 4.07 -1.47 -4.15
N ARG A 53 4.87 -1.31 -5.21
CA ARG A 53 6.14 -2.03 -5.39
C ARG A 53 7.35 -1.32 -4.79
N HIS A 54 7.13 -0.17 -4.15
CA HIS A 54 8.15 0.69 -3.53
C HIS A 54 9.21 1.20 -4.52
N GLU A 55 8.87 1.23 -5.81
CA GLU A 55 9.72 1.75 -6.89
C GLU A 55 9.65 3.28 -6.95
N ARG A 56 8.62 3.88 -6.35
CA ARG A 56 8.41 5.33 -6.28
C ARG A 56 7.73 5.73 -4.97
N THR A 57 8.09 6.88 -4.43
CA THR A 57 7.38 7.49 -3.31
C THR A 57 6.24 8.38 -3.81
N PRO A 58 5.00 8.23 -3.32
CA PRO A 58 3.90 9.12 -3.66
C PRO A 58 4.09 10.51 -3.04
N SER A 59 3.69 11.56 -3.78
CA SER A 59 3.62 12.93 -3.25
C SER A 59 2.44 13.08 -2.29
N VAL A 60 2.43 14.14 -1.49
CA VAL A 60 1.35 14.39 -0.52
C VAL A 60 -0.04 14.47 -1.18
N ASP A 61 -0.16 15.09 -2.35
CA ASP A 61 -1.42 15.19 -3.11
C ASP A 61 -1.99 13.84 -3.58
N VAL A 62 -1.17 12.78 -3.58
CA VAL A 62 -1.58 11.41 -3.97
C VAL A 62 -2.24 10.67 -2.79
N ILE A 63 -1.91 11.07 -1.56
CA ILE A 63 -2.33 10.35 -0.36
C ILE A 63 -3.84 10.43 -0.16
N ALA A 64 -4.44 11.61 -0.29
CA ALA A 64 -5.88 11.80 -0.08
C ALA A 64 -6.73 10.99 -1.07
N PRO A 65 -6.52 11.08 -2.41
CA PRO A 65 -7.27 10.28 -3.38
C PRO A 65 -7.17 8.77 -3.14
N LEU A 66 -5.99 8.26 -2.77
CA LEU A 66 -5.81 6.85 -2.43
C LEU A 66 -6.55 6.46 -1.15
N CYS A 67 -6.53 7.31 -0.12
CA CYS A 67 -7.27 7.06 1.12
C CYS A 67 -8.78 6.99 0.87
N GLU A 68 -9.30 7.91 0.06
CA GLU A 68 -10.73 7.96 -0.29
C GLU A 68 -11.13 6.75 -1.12
N ALA A 69 -10.42 6.46 -2.22
CA ALA A 69 -10.77 5.36 -3.12
C ALA A 69 -10.58 3.98 -2.48
N LEU A 70 -9.62 3.83 -1.57
CA LEU A 70 -9.38 2.59 -0.83
C LEU A 70 -10.10 2.58 0.53
N GLU A 71 -10.89 3.60 0.86
CA GLU A 71 -11.61 3.75 2.14
C GLU A 71 -10.73 3.46 3.37
N VAL A 72 -9.50 3.95 3.41
CA VAL A 72 -8.54 3.71 4.50
C VAL A 72 -8.07 5.01 5.13
N SER A 73 -7.72 4.96 6.40
CA SER A 73 -7.02 6.05 7.07
C SER A 73 -5.63 6.27 6.44
N PRO A 74 -5.09 7.50 6.48
CA PRO A 74 -3.73 7.81 6.03
C PRO A 74 -2.66 6.94 6.70
N GLU A 75 -2.80 6.63 7.99
CA GLU A 75 -1.87 5.75 8.70
C GLU A 75 -1.80 4.35 8.06
N ASN A 76 -2.95 3.68 7.89
CA ASN A 76 -3.02 2.37 7.24
C ASN A 76 -2.48 2.41 5.81
N LEU A 77 -2.77 3.46 5.04
CA LEU A 77 -2.21 3.61 3.70
C LEU A 77 -0.68 3.71 3.75
N LEU A 78 -0.13 4.56 4.61
CA LEU A 78 1.32 4.73 4.74
C LEU A 78 2.02 3.47 5.24
N ILE A 79 1.40 2.67 6.12
CA ILE A 79 1.89 1.35 6.49
C ILE A 79 1.88 0.42 5.26
N SER A 80 0.79 0.40 4.50
CA SER A 80 0.65 -0.43 3.30
C SER A 80 1.62 -0.09 2.18
N LEU A 81 2.08 1.17 2.13
CA LEU A 81 3.11 1.64 1.21
C LEU A 81 4.54 1.39 1.73
N GLY A 82 4.70 0.74 2.89
CA GLY A 82 6.00 0.55 3.53
C GLY A 82 6.62 1.85 4.08
N ALA A 83 5.89 2.97 4.09
CA ALA A 83 6.39 4.25 4.56
C ALA A 83 6.39 4.37 6.10
N LEU A 84 5.45 3.68 6.77
CA LEU A 84 5.33 3.62 8.23
C LEU A 84 5.41 2.18 8.77
N GLU A 85 5.86 2.07 10.01
CA GLU A 85 5.88 0.81 10.77
C GLU A 85 4.53 0.60 11.47
N ARG A 86 4.03 -0.64 11.49
CA ARG A 86 2.80 -0.97 12.23
C ARG A 86 3.08 -0.93 13.73
N LYS A 87 2.44 0.00 14.46
CA LYS A 87 2.45 0.00 15.93
C LYS A 87 1.56 -1.12 16.45
N ARG A 88 2.00 -1.77 17.54
CA ARG A 88 1.22 -2.79 18.26
C ARG A 88 0.16 -2.13 19.13
#